data_AF-A0A8T4TWW0-F1
#
_entry.id   AF-A0A8T4TWW0-F1
#
_cell.length_a   1.000
_cell.length_b   1.000
_cell.length_c   1.000
_cell.angle_alpha   90.00
_cell.angle_beta   90.00
_cell.angle_gamma   90.00
#
_symmetry.space_group_name_H-M   'P 1'
#
loop_
_entity.id
_entity.type
_entity.pdbx_description
1 polymer ?
#
loop_
_entity_poly.entity_id
_entity_poly.type
_entity_poly.pdbx_seq_one_letter_code
_entity_poly.pdbx_strand_id
1 'polypeptide(L)'
;NISEIKEAKEVIDLTNKIFKTNYKYNISHKHKKDKSLKVRFSDTLLPIIYKDILGFGHLSTCKKIPYWVYSAPTGFVGGILSGYFTGDGHPRLESNNYGISISSLTASRDLMNGLIFLFLKMGIHHNISRHGERKNVIRISGEEGIERFNRCCGISFIDKKNIKFTRKKINHPSIHNIYPPFLDKTKIKLLKNRIIQSNLYRAIRLKSGLNKKLAKLAANEYLSKILKSDLFPIKIKKIEVFEYRGLFYDIETEKYHNFLHGDGIFTHNCLDVDTKFLEYSKLTTELLVEALKFHDIKNIGVKFSGGSGFHIGIPFESFPPSVDGKETKDLFPEGVRVIAEYLKNMIKDPLRERILNLSKIEDIAKAVDKKKEELFEKNIFNPFSVVGIDSVLIASRHLYRASYSLNEKKGLVSIPIYPNNIKNFNLNIAKIENVKTDRDFLPKKVEGYEAGQLIMQAFDALKKKRFILPEGEIKTKREFETPQMAVKAEHWPPCIQMGLKGMGDGKKRFLFILLNFLKSLSWDMDSIEKIVKEWNQKNREPLKEGYIISQLNWHRQHKEKILPPNCTNPAYYADLGIKCPEEICSKCKNPVNFSLRKLRMLKQQKKPRRKTRISNK
;
A
#
# COMPACT_ATOMS: atom_id res chain seq x y z
N ASN A 1 -47.99 5.94 -24.17
CA ASN A 1 -48.80 5.15 -25.11
C ASN A 1 -48.29 5.07 -26.55
N ILE A 2 -48.19 6.15 -27.35
CA ILE A 2 -47.72 6.01 -28.77
C ILE A 2 -46.28 5.45 -28.87
N SER A 3 -45.38 5.87 -27.99
CA SER A 3 -43.99 5.39 -27.96
C SER A 3 -43.85 3.91 -27.57
N GLU A 4 -44.62 3.43 -26.59
CA GLU A 4 -44.55 2.04 -26.11
C GLU A 4 -45.16 1.05 -27.12
N ILE A 5 -46.21 1.46 -27.84
CA ILE A 5 -46.78 0.66 -28.93
C ILE A 5 -45.78 0.54 -30.08
N LYS A 6 -45.02 1.60 -30.38
CA LYS A 6 -43.95 1.56 -31.38
C LYS A 6 -42.84 0.60 -30.97
N GLU A 7 -42.37 0.67 -29.72
CA GLU A 7 -41.36 -0.26 -29.19
C GLU A 7 -41.84 -1.71 -29.22
N ALA A 8 -43.11 -1.96 -28.88
CA ALA A 8 -43.69 -3.30 -28.97
C ALA A 8 -43.69 -3.85 -30.40
N LYS A 9 -44.03 -3.03 -31.39
CA LYS A 9 -43.94 -3.40 -32.82
C LYS A 9 -42.51 -3.67 -33.25
N GLU A 10 -41.55 -2.82 -32.84
CA GLU A 10 -40.11 -3.05 -33.12
C GLU A 10 -39.64 -4.41 -32.58
N VAL A 11 -40.04 -4.79 -31.36
CA VAL A 11 -39.70 -6.10 -30.78
C VAL A 11 -40.28 -7.25 -31.59
N ILE A 12 -41.53 -7.12 -32.04
CA ILE A 12 -42.20 -8.13 -32.88
C ILE A 12 -41.47 -8.29 -34.21
N ASP A 13 -41.20 -7.18 -34.90
CA ASP A 13 -40.55 -7.18 -36.21
C ASP A 13 -39.13 -7.75 -36.13
N LEU A 14 -38.37 -7.37 -35.10
CA LEU A 14 -37.02 -7.92 -34.85
C LEU A 14 -37.05 -9.41 -34.55
N THR A 15 -38.02 -9.88 -33.74
CA THR A 15 -38.15 -11.29 -33.40
C THR A 15 -38.44 -12.12 -34.65
N ASN A 16 -39.43 -11.69 -35.45
CA ASN A 16 -39.78 -12.35 -36.70
C ASN A 16 -38.63 -12.33 -37.71
N LYS A 17 -37.89 -11.21 -37.81
CA LYS A 17 -36.73 -11.08 -38.70
C LYS A 17 -35.57 -11.98 -38.28
N ILE A 18 -35.22 -12.01 -37.00
CA ILE A 18 -34.07 -12.79 -36.49
C ILE A 18 -34.32 -14.29 -36.66
N PHE A 19 -35.51 -14.74 -36.29
CA PHE A 19 -35.85 -16.16 -36.36
C PHE A 19 -36.41 -16.59 -37.72
N LYS A 20 -36.59 -15.64 -38.65
CA LYS A 20 -37.17 -15.85 -40.00
C LYS A 20 -38.52 -16.59 -39.94
N THR A 21 -39.36 -16.18 -39.00
CA THR A 21 -40.67 -16.78 -38.71
C THR A 21 -41.74 -15.70 -38.54
N ASN A 22 -43.01 -16.08 -38.66
CA ASN A 22 -44.16 -15.22 -38.35
C ASN A 22 -44.85 -15.72 -37.08
N TYR A 23 -44.31 -15.33 -35.92
CA TYR A 23 -44.88 -15.77 -34.64
C TYR A 23 -46.24 -15.13 -34.40
N LYS A 24 -47.20 -15.93 -33.90
CA LYS A 24 -48.45 -15.39 -33.36
C LYS A 24 -48.16 -14.61 -32.09
N TYR A 25 -48.65 -13.38 -31.99
CA TYR A 25 -48.42 -12.51 -30.82
C TYR A 25 -49.70 -11.85 -30.32
N ASN A 26 -49.69 -11.43 -29.06
CA ASN A 26 -50.73 -10.63 -28.44
C ASN A 26 -50.08 -9.46 -27.68
N ILE A 27 -50.64 -8.26 -27.84
CA ILE A 27 -50.26 -7.07 -27.10
C ILE A 27 -51.36 -6.77 -26.08
N SER A 28 -51.01 -6.73 -24.79
CA SER A 28 -51.97 -6.48 -23.70
C SER A 28 -51.34 -5.69 -22.56
N HIS A 29 -52.18 -5.03 -21.75
CA HIS A 29 -51.76 -4.46 -20.47
C HIS A 29 -51.77 -5.53 -19.38
N LYS A 30 -50.80 -5.49 -18.45
CA LYS A 30 -50.66 -6.51 -17.40
C LYS A 30 -51.83 -6.52 -16.40
N HIS A 31 -52.38 -5.35 -16.05
CA HIS A 31 -53.62 -5.19 -15.26
C HIS A 31 -54.39 -3.95 -15.72
N LYS A 32 -55.72 -3.87 -15.47
CA LYS A 32 -56.59 -2.72 -15.82
C LYS A 32 -56.10 -1.36 -15.26
N LYS A 33 -55.29 -1.36 -14.19
CA LYS A 33 -54.72 -0.16 -13.54
C LYS A 33 -53.24 0.10 -13.86
N ASP A 34 -52.60 -0.76 -14.66
CA ASP A 34 -51.15 -0.75 -14.87
C ASP A 34 -50.75 -0.02 -16.16
N LYS A 35 -49.61 0.68 -16.14
CA LYS A 35 -49.14 1.52 -17.26
C LYS A 35 -48.25 0.79 -18.27
N SER A 36 -47.85 -0.46 -18.01
CA SER A 36 -46.89 -1.19 -18.86
C SER A 36 -47.57 -2.09 -19.89
N LEU A 37 -47.09 -2.02 -21.13
CA LEU A 37 -47.53 -2.82 -22.26
C LEU A 37 -46.72 -4.12 -22.34
N LYS A 38 -47.39 -5.25 -22.58
CA LYS A 38 -46.79 -6.58 -22.67
C LYS A 38 -46.96 -7.15 -24.07
N VAL A 39 -45.86 -7.60 -24.68
CA VAL A 39 -45.87 -8.45 -25.88
C VAL A 39 -45.74 -9.91 -25.45
N ARG A 40 -46.70 -10.75 -25.86
CA ARG A 40 -46.67 -12.20 -25.64
C ARG A 40 -46.62 -12.90 -26.99
N PHE A 41 -45.55 -13.65 -27.24
CA PHE A 41 -45.48 -14.60 -28.35
C PHE A 41 -46.10 -15.94 -27.92
N SER A 42 -46.96 -16.51 -28.76
CA SER A 42 -47.64 -17.78 -28.51
C SER A 42 -46.87 -18.92 -29.21
N ASP A 43 -45.66 -19.15 -28.72
CA ASP A 43 -44.71 -20.09 -29.32
C ASP A 43 -43.96 -20.86 -28.22
N THR A 44 -43.77 -22.16 -28.42
CA THR A 44 -43.12 -23.07 -27.46
C THR A 44 -41.62 -23.17 -27.66
N LEU A 45 -41.11 -22.82 -28.84
CA LEU A 45 -39.69 -22.91 -29.18
C LEU A 45 -38.91 -21.68 -28.68
N LEU A 46 -39.49 -20.48 -28.76
CA LEU A 46 -38.87 -19.24 -28.27
C LEU A 46 -38.39 -19.34 -26.81
N PRO A 47 -39.18 -19.83 -25.84
CA PRO A 47 -38.71 -20.04 -24.48
C PRO A 47 -37.49 -20.97 -24.40
N ILE A 48 -37.47 -22.06 -25.18
CA ILE A 48 -36.37 -23.03 -25.22
C ILE A 48 -35.11 -22.37 -25.80
N ILE A 49 -35.26 -21.59 -26.87
CA ILE A 49 -34.14 -20.84 -27.46
C ILE A 49 -33.51 -19.91 -26.42
N TYR A 50 -34.29 -19.09 -25.73
CA TYR A 50 -33.72 -18.14 -24.76
C TYR A 50 -33.15 -18.82 -23.51
N LYS A 51 -33.85 -19.84 -23.00
CA LYS A 51 -33.49 -20.52 -21.75
C LYS A 51 -32.35 -21.52 -21.94
N ASP A 52 -32.53 -22.46 -22.87
CA ASP A 52 -31.71 -23.67 -22.97
C ASP A 52 -30.61 -23.52 -24.03
N ILE A 53 -30.88 -22.83 -25.15
CA ILE A 53 -29.87 -22.63 -26.22
C ILE A 53 -28.98 -21.42 -25.92
N LEU A 54 -29.58 -20.25 -25.71
CA LEU A 54 -28.85 -19.01 -25.46
C LEU A 54 -28.37 -18.92 -24.00
N GLY A 55 -29.07 -19.55 -23.06
CA GLY A 55 -28.62 -19.70 -21.68
C GLY A 55 -28.92 -18.53 -20.74
N PHE A 56 -29.92 -17.68 -21.04
CA PHE A 56 -30.22 -16.48 -20.24
C PHE A 56 -30.94 -16.76 -18.91
N GLY A 57 -31.42 -17.98 -18.69
CA GLY A 57 -32.25 -18.35 -17.55
C GLY A 57 -33.73 -17.99 -17.73
N HIS A 58 -34.57 -18.34 -16.76
CA HIS A 58 -36.04 -18.25 -16.89
C HIS A 58 -36.75 -17.60 -15.69
N LEU A 59 -36.28 -17.83 -14.46
CA LEU A 59 -36.78 -17.13 -13.27
C LEU A 59 -35.97 -15.86 -13.00
N SER A 60 -36.60 -14.87 -12.38
CA SER A 60 -35.94 -13.61 -11.99
C SER A 60 -34.72 -13.81 -11.07
N THR A 61 -34.71 -14.90 -10.30
CA THR A 61 -33.61 -15.28 -9.39
C THR A 61 -32.47 -16.03 -10.08
N CYS A 62 -32.71 -16.64 -11.25
CA CYS A 62 -31.70 -17.43 -11.99
C CYS A 62 -31.34 -16.85 -13.36
N LYS A 63 -31.84 -15.66 -13.72
CA LYS A 63 -31.38 -14.94 -14.92
C LYS A 63 -29.85 -14.77 -14.86
N LYS A 64 -29.17 -14.84 -15.99
CA LYS A 64 -27.71 -14.65 -16.05
C LYS A 64 -27.28 -14.13 -17.42
N ILE A 65 -26.06 -13.60 -17.49
CA ILE A 65 -25.38 -13.36 -18.76
C ILE A 65 -24.68 -14.66 -19.18
N PRO A 66 -25.00 -15.23 -20.36
CA PRO A 66 -24.34 -16.43 -20.87
C PRO A 66 -22.85 -16.22 -21.11
N TYR A 67 -22.04 -17.28 -20.95
CA TYR A 67 -20.59 -17.22 -21.10
C TYR A 67 -20.14 -16.64 -22.45
N TRP A 68 -20.79 -17.04 -23.54
CA TRP A 68 -20.42 -16.61 -24.89
C TRP A 68 -20.56 -15.08 -25.10
N VAL A 69 -21.41 -14.41 -24.30
CA VAL A 69 -21.59 -12.95 -24.37
C VAL A 69 -20.35 -12.21 -23.89
N TYR A 70 -19.58 -12.77 -22.95
CA TYR A 70 -18.35 -12.11 -22.46
C TYR A 70 -17.28 -11.99 -23.55
N SER A 71 -17.28 -12.92 -24.51
CA SER A 71 -16.38 -12.93 -25.67
C SER A 71 -16.97 -12.26 -26.90
N ALA A 72 -18.25 -11.84 -26.87
CA ALA A 72 -18.91 -11.24 -28.01
C ALA A 72 -18.32 -9.86 -28.39
N PRO A 73 -18.46 -9.44 -29.67
CA PRO A 73 -18.07 -8.11 -30.11
C PRO A 73 -18.71 -7.00 -29.28
N THR A 74 -17.99 -5.90 -29.08
CA THR A 74 -18.43 -4.78 -28.23
C THR A 74 -19.76 -4.18 -28.67
N GLY A 75 -20.03 -4.11 -29.98
CA GLY A 75 -21.33 -3.66 -30.50
C GLY A 75 -22.49 -4.57 -30.09
N PHE A 76 -22.29 -5.89 -30.05
CA PHE A 76 -23.30 -6.85 -29.59
C PHE A 76 -23.54 -6.70 -28.08
N VAL A 77 -22.46 -6.60 -27.30
CA VAL A 77 -22.54 -6.33 -25.84
C VAL A 77 -23.27 -5.02 -25.56
N GLY A 78 -22.97 -3.97 -26.33
CA GLY A 78 -23.68 -2.70 -26.28
C GLY A 78 -25.19 -2.85 -26.54
N GLY A 79 -25.58 -3.66 -27.52
CA GLY A 79 -26.98 -3.99 -27.79
C GLY A 79 -27.67 -4.71 -26.62
N ILE A 80 -27.00 -5.67 -25.99
CA ILE A 80 -27.51 -6.37 -24.79
C ILE A 80 -27.72 -5.39 -23.64
N LEU A 81 -26.73 -4.54 -23.34
CA LEU A 81 -26.84 -3.53 -22.28
C LEU A 81 -27.94 -2.52 -22.57
N SER A 82 -28.05 -2.06 -23.81
CA SER A 82 -29.12 -1.15 -24.25
C SER A 82 -30.48 -1.79 -24.03
N GLY A 83 -30.72 -2.98 -24.59
CA GLY A 83 -31.99 -3.69 -24.45
C GLY A 83 -32.37 -3.99 -23.01
N TYR A 84 -31.40 -4.40 -22.18
CA TYR A 84 -31.62 -4.66 -20.76
C TYR A 84 -32.06 -3.39 -20.00
N PHE A 85 -31.36 -2.26 -20.19
CA PHE A 85 -31.74 -1.00 -19.54
C PHE A 85 -32.99 -0.36 -20.15
N THR A 86 -33.32 -0.64 -21.41
CA THR A 86 -34.61 -0.25 -21.99
C THR A 86 -35.76 -0.93 -21.27
N GLY A 87 -35.65 -2.24 -21.00
CA GLY A 87 -36.67 -3.00 -20.29
C GLY A 87 -36.71 -2.73 -18.77
N ASP A 88 -35.56 -2.89 -18.10
CA ASP A 88 -35.46 -2.94 -16.62
C ASP A 88 -34.73 -1.72 -16.02
N GLY A 89 -34.44 -0.69 -16.82
CA GLY A 89 -33.78 0.54 -16.37
C GLY A 89 -34.74 1.59 -15.84
N HIS A 90 -34.30 2.29 -14.80
CA HIS A 90 -34.98 3.43 -14.19
C HIS A 90 -34.05 4.65 -14.18
N PRO A 91 -34.40 5.72 -14.92
CA PRO A 91 -33.66 6.97 -14.87
C PRO A 91 -34.12 7.76 -13.64
N ARG A 92 -33.17 8.43 -12.98
CA ARG A 92 -33.43 9.32 -11.85
C ARG A 92 -32.66 10.61 -12.04
N LEU A 93 -33.38 11.73 -11.92
CA LEU A 93 -32.77 13.03 -11.74
C LEU A 93 -32.18 13.08 -10.34
N GLU A 94 -30.89 13.41 -10.23
CA GLU A 94 -30.26 13.60 -8.92
C GLU A 94 -30.82 14.86 -8.24
N SER A 95 -30.85 14.86 -6.91
CA SER A 95 -31.47 15.88 -6.03
C SER A 95 -31.07 17.33 -6.34
N ASN A 96 -29.97 17.52 -7.05
CA ASN A 96 -29.42 18.83 -7.36
C ASN A 96 -29.92 19.36 -8.71
N ASN A 97 -30.84 18.66 -9.40
CA ASN A 97 -31.37 19.01 -10.73
C ASN A 97 -30.34 19.14 -11.88
N TYR A 98 -29.07 18.75 -11.65
CA TYR A 98 -27.97 18.87 -12.63
C TYR A 98 -27.33 17.54 -13.06
N GLY A 99 -27.84 16.39 -12.60
CA GLY A 99 -27.27 15.06 -12.90
C GLY A 99 -28.34 14.01 -13.19
N ILE A 100 -28.02 13.06 -14.08
CA ILE A 100 -28.83 11.88 -14.37
C ILE A 100 -28.09 10.65 -13.85
N SER A 101 -28.83 9.76 -13.21
CA SER A 101 -28.40 8.39 -12.95
C SER A 101 -29.36 7.41 -13.59
N ILE A 102 -28.85 6.29 -14.08
CA ILE A 102 -29.66 5.16 -14.53
C ILE A 102 -29.38 3.99 -13.59
N SER A 103 -30.43 3.28 -13.19
CA SER A 103 -30.31 2.15 -12.30
C SER A 103 -31.21 1.01 -12.70
N SER A 104 -30.79 -0.22 -12.41
CA SER A 104 -31.60 -1.42 -12.59
C SER A 104 -31.55 -2.26 -11.31
N LEU A 105 -32.64 -2.99 -11.06
CA LEU A 105 -32.79 -3.87 -9.91
C LEU A 105 -32.89 -5.32 -10.38
N THR A 106 -32.12 -6.21 -9.76
CA THR A 106 -32.21 -7.65 -10.03
C THR A 106 -32.17 -8.48 -8.73
N ALA A 107 -32.93 -9.57 -8.73
CA ALA A 107 -32.90 -10.59 -7.68
C ALA A 107 -31.82 -11.67 -7.94
N SER A 108 -31.32 -11.76 -9.18
CA SER A 108 -30.25 -12.70 -9.55
C SER A 108 -28.88 -12.10 -9.30
N ARG A 109 -28.06 -12.81 -8.51
CA ARG A 109 -26.65 -12.47 -8.30
C ARG A 109 -25.81 -12.74 -9.55
N ASP A 110 -26.12 -13.78 -10.31
CA ASP A 110 -25.40 -14.12 -11.54
C ASP A 110 -25.62 -13.09 -12.64
N LEU A 111 -26.85 -12.56 -12.77
CA LEU A 111 -27.12 -11.45 -13.68
C LEU A 111 -26.37 -10.20 -13.24
N MET A 112 -26.35 -9.89 -11.93
CA MET A 112 -25.62 -8.75 -11.40
C MET A 112 -24.12 -8.85 -11.72
N ASN A 113 -23.50 -9.98 -11.42
CA ASN A 113 -22.09 -10.23 -11.73
C ASN A 113 -21.82 -10.16 -13.24
N GLY A 114 -22.70 -10.74 -14.06
CA GLY A 114 -22.59 -10.66 -15.51
C GLY A 114 -22.63 -9.21 -16.02
N LEU A 115 -23.55 -8.38 -15.52
CA LEU A 115 -23.62 -6.96 -15.87
C LEU A 115 -22.37 -6.19 -15.44
N ILE A 116 -21.82 -6.50 -14.26
CA ILE A 116 -20.54 -5.93 -13.79
C ILE A 116 -19.43 -6.23 -14.81
N PHE A 117 -19.27 -7.49 -15.22
CA PHE A 117 -18.26 -7.87 -16.22
C PHE A 117 -18.48 -7.19 -17.58
N LEU A 118 -19.72 -7.11 -18.06
CA LEU A 118 -20.03 -6.40 -19.31
C LEU A 118 -19.71 -4.92 -19.20
N PHE A 119 -20.01 -4.26 -18.07
CA PHE A 119 -19.64 -2.88 -17.86
C PHE A 119 -18.13 -2.67 -17.81
N LEU A 120 -17.39 -3.52 -17.10
CA LEU A 120 -15.94 -3.46 -17.07
C LEU A 120 -15.34 -3.65 -18.48
N LYS A 121 -15.85 -4.63 -19.25
CA LYS A 121 -15.46 -4.85 -20.65
C LYS A 121 -15.69 -3.61 -21.53
N MET A 122 -16.80 -2.90 -21.30
CA MET A 122 -17.16 -1.69 -22.04
C MET A 122 -16.56 -0.41 -21.43
N GLY A 123 -15.77 -0.52 -20.35
CA GLY A 123 -15.22 0.63 -19.62
C GLY A 123 -16.28 1.52 -18.96
N ILE A 124 -17.48 1.00 -18.71
CA ILE A 124 -18.59 1.75 -18.11
C ILE A 124 -18.46 1.71 -16.58
N HIS A 125 -18.38 2.89 -15.98
CA HIS A 125 -18.27 3.01 -14.53
C HIS A 125 -19.65 2.83 -13.86
N HIS A 126 -19.70 1.98 -12.83
CA HIS A 126 -20.94 1.65 -12.13
C HIS A 126 -20.75 1.65 -10.62
N ASN A 127 -21.86 1.66 -9.90
CA ASN A 127 -21.96 1.56 -8.46
C ASN A 127 -22.92 0.42 -8.11
N ILE A 128 -22.55 -0.37 -7.12
CA ILE A 128 -23.36 -1.47 -6.62
C ILE A 128 -23.91 -1.09 -5.24
N SER A 129 -25.18 -1.36 -5.00
CA SER A 129 -25.82 -1.22 -3.70
C SER A 129 -26.87 -2.32 -3.50
N ARG A 130 -27.32 -2.51 -2.26
CA ARG A 130 -28.44 -3.41 -1.94
C ARG A 130 -29.67 -2.59 -1.56
N HIS A 131 -30.83 -3.03 -2.02
CA HIS A 131 -32.11 -2.45 -1.64
C HIS A 131 -32.94 -3.51 -0.91
N GLY A 132 -33.10 -3.35 0.40
CA GLY A 132 -33.59 -4.41 1.29
C GLY A 132 -32.64 -5.61 1.32
N GLU A 133 -33.15 -6.77 1.77
CA GLU A 133 -32.32 -7.98 1.94
C GLU A 133 -32.07 -8.76 0.63
N ARG A 134 -32.92 -8.58 -0.40
CA ARG A 134 -32.98 -9.52 -1.54
C ARG A 134 -32.70 -8.93 -2.92
N LYS A 135 -32.54 -7.61 -3.06
CA LYS A 135 -32.39 -6.98 -4.38
C LYS A 135 -31.06 -6.26 -4.50
N ASN A 136 -30.32 -6.59 -5.55
CA ASN A 136 -29.10 -5.92 -5.93
C ASN A 136 -29.45 -4.78 -6.88
N VAL A 137 -28.87 -3.61 -6.66
CA VAL A 137 -29.07 -2.40 -7.46
C VAL A 137 -27.75 -2.03 -8.10
N ILE A 138 -27.74 -1.98 -9.43
CA ILE A 138 -26.63 -1.45 -10.20
C ILE A 138 -27.00 -0.05 -10.70
N ARG A 139 -26.11 0.92 -10.49
CA ARG A 139 -26.33 2.32 -10.85
C ARG A 139 -25.15 2.85 -11.65
N ILE A 140 -25.45 3.48 -12.78
CA ILE A 140 -24.52 4.31 -13.52
C ILE A 140 -24.88 5.76 -13.22
N SER A 141 -23.88 6.56 -12.86
CA SER A 141 -24.06 7.95 -12.44
C SER A 141 -22.84 8.76 -12.82
N GLY A 142 -23.03 10.07 -12.93
CA GLY A 142 -22.00 11.01 -13.35
C GLY A 142 -21.88 11.09 -14.87
N GLU A 143 -21.43 12.25 -15.33
CA GLU A 143 -21.37 12.63 -16.75
C GLU A 143 -20.67 11.58 -17.62
N GLU A 144 -19.46 11.16 -17.24
CA GLU A 144 -18.68 10.20 -18.03
C GLU A 144 -19.29 8.79 -18.04
N GLY A 145 -19.85 8.33 -16.91
CA GLY A 145 -20.48 7.01 -16.86
C GLY A 145 -21.66 6.94 -17.83
N ILE A 146 -22.47 8.00 -17.85
CA ILE A 146 -23.61 8.15 -18.77
C ILE A 146 -23.13 8.34 -20.22
N GLU A 147 -22.09 9.15 -20.46
CA GLU A 147 -21.53 9.35 -21.79
C GLU A 147 -20.96 8.06 -22.38
N ARG A 148 -20.20 7.30 -21.59
CA ARG A 148 -19.67 5.99 -21.99
C ARG A 148 -20.79 5.00 -22.23
N PHE A 149 -21.79 4.94 -21.33
CA PHE A 149 -22.95 4.10 -21.53
C PHE A 149 -23.65 4.42 -22.86
N ASN A 150 -23.90 5.69 -23.16
CA ASN A 150 -24.52 6.11 -24.43
C ASN A 150 -23.64 5.78 -25.64
N ARG A 151 -22.33 6.07 -25.57
CA ARG A 151 -21.38 5.75 -26.64
C ARG A 151 -21.33 4.25 -26.94
N CYS A 152 -21.34 3.43 -25.90
CA CYS A 152 -21.27 1.98 -26.00
C CYS A 152 -22.60 1.34 -26.41
N CYS A 153 -23.74 1.91 -26.02
CA CYS A 153 -25.07 1.36 -26.24
C CYS A 153 -25.77 1.95 -27.48
N GLY A 154 -25.19 2.95 -28.16
CA GLY A 154 -25.77 3.59 -29.34
C GLY A 154 -26.97 4.47 -28.99
N ILE A 155 -28.12 4.23 -29.65
CA ILE A 155 -29.40 4.86 -29.29
C ILE A 155 -29.73 4.43 -27.86
N SER A 156 -29.53 5.34 -26.91
CA SER A 156 -29.67 5.03 -25.51
C SER A 156 -31.15 4.99 -25.11
N PHE A 157 -31.44 4.24 -24.06
CA PHE A 157 -32.67 4.37 -23.28
C PHE A 157 -33.07 5.83 -22.96
N ILE A 158 -32.08 6.72 -22.84
CA ILE A 158 -32.26 8.14 -22.54
C ILE A 158 -32.85 8.88 -23.75
N ASP A 159 -32.40 8.51 -24.96
CA ASP A 159 -32.93 9.03 -26.23
C ASP A 159 -34.37 8.53 -26.46
N LYS A 160 -34.63 7.23 -26.24
CA LYS A 160 -35.97 6.65 -26.36
C LYS A 160 -36.97 7.22 -25.34
N LYS A 161 -36.53 7.52 -24.11
CA LYS A 161 -37.36 8.15 -23.07
C LYS A 161 -37.40 9.69 -23.13
N ASN A 162 -36.77 10.30 -24.14
CA ASN A 162 -36.78 11.73 -24.40
C ASN A 162 -36.38 12.58 -23.17
N ILE A 163 -35.41 12.10 -22.41
CA ILE A 163 -35.01 12.71 -21.13
C ILE A 163 -34.09 13.90 -21.44
N LYS A 164 -34.61 15.13 -21.30
CA LYS A 164 -33.83 16.36 -21.51
C LYS A 164 -32.74 16.51 -20.44
N PHE A 165 -31.49 16.64 -20.86
CA PHE A 165 -30.32 16.90 -20.01
C PHE A 165 -29.74 18.29 -20.30
N THR A 166 -29.45 19.06 -19.26
CA THR A 166 -28.70 20.33 -19.37
C THR A 166 -27.22 20.09 -19.03
N ARG A 167 -26.31 20.37 -19.98
CA ARG A 167 -24.83 20.26 -19.86
C ARG A 167 -24.16 21.17 -18.79
N LYS A 168 -24.88 21.77 -17.83
CA LYS A 168 -24.32 22.85 -16.98
C LYS A 168 -23.78 22.39 -15.60
N LYS A 169 -22.47 22.62 -15.42
CA LYS A 169 -21.61 22.73 -14.22
C LYS A 169 -21.72 21.63 -13.12
N ILE A 170 -20.91 20.59 -13.32
CA ILE A 170 -19.95 19.95 -12.37
C ILE A 170 -20.13 20.38 -10.89
N ASN A 171 -20.99 19.71 -10.13
CA ASN A 171 -20.95 19.81 -8.66
C ASN A 171 -20.78 18.47 -7.94
N HIS A 172 -20.87 17.33 -8.62
CA HIS A 172 -20.60 16.02 -8.01
C HIS A 172 -19.84 15.09 -8.95
N PRO A 173 -18.49 15.07 -8.90
CA PRO A 173 -17.73 14.01 -9.55
C PRO A 173 -18.19 12.64 -9.04
N SER A 174 -18.32 11.69 -9.96
CA SER A 174 -18.42 10.27 -9.62
C SER A 174 -17.24 9.89 -8.72
N ILE A 175 -17.42 8.93 -7.82
CA ILE A 175 -16.34 8.44 -6.95
C ILE A 175 -15.12 7.97 -7.75
N HIS A 176 -15.36 7.49 -8.98
CA HIS A 176 -14.36 7.04 -9.94
C HIS A 176 -13.50 8.19 -10.50
N ASN A 177 -13.99 9.43 -10.37
CA ASN A 177 -13.31 10.66 -10.83
C ASN A 177 -12.68 11.43 -9.66
N ILE A 178 -12.68 10.82 -8.46
CA ILE A 178 -12.11 11.38 -7.22
C ILE A 178 -10.87 10.55 -6.88
N TYR A 179 -9.73 11.22 -6.79
CA TYR A 179 -8.45 10.59 -6.49
C TYR A 179 -8.12 10.70 -4.98
N PRO A 180 -7.59 9.65 -4.33
CA PRO A 180 -7.24 9.73 -2.93
C PRO A 180 -6.17 10.79 -2.66
N PRO A 181 -6.43 11.81 -1.81
CA PRO A 181 -5.48 12.91 -1.58
C PRO A 181 -4.12 12.46 -1.04
N PHE A 182 -4.05 11.28 -0.40
CA PHE A 182 -2.81 10.75 0.19
C PHE A 182 -1.80 10.24 -0.86
N LEU A 183 -2.23 9.98 -2.09
CA LEU A 183 -1.32 9.58 -3.16
C LEU A 183 -0.60 10.80 -3.79
N ASP A 184 -0.94 12.02 -3.38
CA ASP A 184 -0.19 13.21 -3.73
C ASP A 184 1.05 13.40 -2.83
N LYS A 185 2.19 12.93 -3.32
CA LYS A 185 3.49 13.15 -2.68
C LYS A 185 4.02 14.59 -2.87
N THR A 186 3.38 15.43 -3.69
CA THR A 186 3.87 16.76 -4.06
C THR A 186 3.45 17.88 -3.09
N LYS A 187 2.81 17.54 -1.96
CA LYS A 187 2.32 18.50 -0.93
C LYS A 187 1.33 19.53 -1.48
N ILE A 188 0.63 19.25 -2.58
CA ILE A 188 -0.30 20.21 -3.17
C ILE A 188 -1.65 20.12 -2.42
N LYS A 189 -1.90 21.06 -1.50
CA LYS A 189 -3.15 21.17 -0.72
C LYS A 189 -4.44 21.19 -1.57
N LEU A 190 -4.35 21.44 -2.88
CA LEU A 190 -5.48 21.58 -3.82
C LEU A 190 -6.24 20.27 -4.05
N LEU A 191 -5.60 19.11 -3.88
CA LEU A 191 -6.26 17.80 -4.05
C LEU A 191 -7.18 17.43 -2.88
N LYS A 192 -7.41 18.29 -1.88
CA LYS A 192 -8.48 18.07 -0.89
C LYS A 192 -9.87 18.45 -1.42
N ASN A 193 -9.94 19.20 -2.52
CA ASN A 193 -11.19 19.65 -3.09
C ASN A 193 -11.64 18.72 -4.24
N ARG A 194 -12.80 18.06 -4.07
CA ARG A 194 -13.38 17.14 -5.05
C ARG A 194 -13.61 17.79 -6.42
N ILE A 195 -13.97 19.08 -6.46
CA ILE A 195 -14.19 19.82 -7.71
C ILE A 195 -12.88 19.97 -8.48
N ILE A 196 -11.78 20.23 -7.79
CA ILE A 196 -10.44 20.34 -8.41
C ILE A 196 -9.99 18.99 -8.97
N GLN A 197 -10.24 17.90 -8.24
CA GLN A 197 -9.93 16.55 -8.72
C GLN A 197 -10.73 16.16 -9.96
N SER A 198 -12.04 16.46 -9.98
CA SER A 198 -12.90 16.27 -11.15
C SER A 198 -12.39 17.02 -12.38
N ASN A 199 -12.02 18.29 -12.19
CA ASN A 199 -11.51 19.14 -13.26
C ASN A 199 -10.15 18.68 -13.77
N LEU A 200 -9.29 18.15 -12.90
CA LEU A 200 -7.99 17.57 -13.26
C LEU A 200 -8.13 16.29 -14.05
N TYR A 201 -9.03 15.39 -13.60
CA TYR A 201 -9.38 14.18 -14.35
C TYR A 201 -9.90 14.54 -15.75
N ARG A 202 -10.83 15.49 -15.85
CA ARG A 202 -11.39 15.97 -17.13
C ARG A 202 -10.31 16.57 -18.04
N ALA A 203 -9.46 17.43 -17.49
CA ALA A 203 -8.34 18.02 -18.21
C ALA A 203 -7.41 16.97 -18.85
N ILE A 204 -7.06 15.93 -18.09
CA ILE A 204 -6.08 14.93 -18.51
C ILE A 204 -6.71 13.91 -19.47
N ARG A 205 -7.93 13.45 -19.20
CA ARG A 205 -8.57 12.36 -19.96
C ARG A 205 -9.39 12.85 -21.17
N LEU A 206 -10.03 14.02 -21.06
CA LEU A 206 -10.89 14.60 -22.11
C LEU A 206 -10.21 15.73 -22.91
N LYS A 207 -8.91 15.97 -22.71
CA LYS A 207 -8.10 17.00 -23.41
C LYS A 207 -8.71 18.41 -23.39
N SER A 208 -9.51 18.75 -22.36
CA SER A 208 -10.05 20.10 -22.21
C SER A 208 -8.97 21.07 -21.70
N GLY A 209 -8.93 22.30 -22.24
CA GLY A 209 -7.88 23.30 -21.96
C GLY A 209 -7.45 23.38 -20.49
N LEU A 210 -6.18 23.06 -20.23
CA LEU A 210 -5.60 23.09 -18.89
C LEU A 210 -5.23 24.53 -18.51
N ASN A 211 -5.71 25.00 -17.37
CA ASN A 211 -5.06 26.14 -16.73
C ASN A 211 -3.63 25.75 -16.29
N LYS A 212 -2.73 26.71 -16.15
CA LYS A 212 -1.31 26.48 -15.76
C LYS A 212 -1.13 25.64 -14.48
N LYS A 213 -2.07 25.70 -13.52
CA LYS A 213 -2.01 24.93 -12.26
C LYS A 213 -2.37 23.46 -12.45
N LEU A 214 -3.38 23.16 -13.27
CA LEU A 214 -3.77 21.79 -13.63
C LEU A 214 -2.69 21.14 -14.51
N ALA A 215 -2.04 21.91 -15.40
CA ALA A 215 -0.92 21.41 -16.22
C ALA A 215 0.25 20.93 -15.35
N LYS A 216 0.56 21.65 -14.27
CA LYS A 216 1.61 21.25 -13.32
C LYS A 216 1.28 19.96 -12.55
N LEU A 217 0.00 19.72 -12.24
CA LEU A 217 -0.47 18.47 -11.62
C LEU A 217 -0.48 17.31 -12.62
N ALA A 218 -0.87 17.57 -13.87
CA ALA A 218 -0.83 16.61 -14.97
C ALA A 218 0.58 16.17 -15.35
N ALA A 219 1.59 17.03 -15.10
CA ALA A 219 3.00 16.71 -15.28
C ALA A 219 3.56 15.73 -14.23
N ASN A 220 2.80 15.42 -13.17
CA ASN A 220 3.19 14.36 -12.23
C ASN A 220 3.02 13.00 -12.91
N GLU A 221 4.13 12.31 -13.17
CA GLU A 221 4.17 11.04 -13.88
C GLU A 221 3.31 9.95 -13.20
N TYR A 222 3.33 9.86 -11.87
CA TYR A 222 2.57 8.85 -11.12
C TYR A 222 1.07 9.11 -11.19
N LEU A 223 0.66 10.36 -11.01
CA LEU A 223 -0.73 10.78 -11.14
C LEU A 223 -1.23 10.58 -12.58
N SER A 224 -0.40 10.92 -13.56
CA SER A 224 -0.68 10.75 -14.99
C SER A 224 -0.85 9.27 -15.35
N LYS A 225 0.02 8.37 -14.84
CA LYS A 225 -0.10 6.92 -15.03
C LYS A 225 -1.44 6.39 -14.50
N ILE A 226 -1.83 6.75 -13.28
CA ILE A 226 -3.10 6.29 -12.71
C ILE A 226 -4.29 6.87 -13.47
N LEU A 227 -4.29 8.17 -13.79
CA LEU A 227 -5.40 8.81 -14.50
C LEU A 227 -5.60 8.31 -15.92
N LYS A 228 -4.54 7.80 -16.56
CA LYS A 228 -4.60 7.15 -17.87
C LYS A 228 -4.88 5.66 -17.79
N SER A 229 -4.72 5.04 -16.63
CA SER A 229 -4.95 3.60 -16.45
C SER A 229 -6.43 3.26 -16.39
N ASP A 230 -6.71 1.96 -16.51
CA ASP A 230 -8.04 1.37 -16.30
C ASP A 230 -8.30 1.00 -14.82
N LEU A 231 -7.42 1.45 -13.92
CA LEU A 231 -7.53 1.19 -12.48
C LEU A 231 -8.18 2.37 -11.76
N PHE A 232 -9.09 2.03 -10.84
CA PHE A 232 -9.82 3.01 -10.05
C PHE A 232 -9.59 2.76 -8.55
N PRO A 233 -9.04 3.73 -7.81
CA PRO A 233 -8.88 3.58 -6.38
C PRO A 233 -10.25 3.68 -5.68
N ILE A 234 -10.61 2.64 -4.94
CA ILE A 234 -11.84 2.59 -4.15
C ILE A 234 -11.51 2.76 -2.66
N LYS A 235 -12.33 3.53 -1.93
CA LYS A 235 -12.20 3.69 -0.48
C LYS A 235 -12.87 2.54 0.25
N ILE A 236 -12.13 1.84 1.11
CA ILE A 236 -12.67 0.86 2.05
C ILE A 236 -13.63 1.57 3.01
N LYS A 237 -14.87 1.09 3.09
CA LYS A 237 -15.92 1.65 3.99
C LYS A 237 -15.97 0.95 5.35
N LYS A 238 -15.78 -0.36 5.35
CA LYS A 238 -15.86 -1.23 6.54
C LYS A 238 -14.89 -2.40 6.35
N ILE A 239 -14.28 -2.84 7.44
CA ILE A 239 -13.52 -4.10 7.53
C ILE A 239 -14.18 -4.90 8.65
N GLU A 240 -14.56 -6.13 8.37
CA GLU A 240 -15.18 -7.05 9.33
C GLU A 240 -14.26 -8.25 9.50
N VAL A 241 -14.07 -8.68 10.74
CA VAL A 241 -13.30 -9.88 11.09
C VAL A 241 -14.31 -10.94 11.52
N PHE A 242 -14.20 -12.14 10.97
CA PHE A 242 -15.05 -13.27 11.30
C PHE A 242 -14.24 -14.57 11.28
N GLU A 243 -14.69 -15.58 12.03
CA GLU A 243 -14.11 -16.92 11.99
C GLU A 243 -14.63 -17.65 10.75
N TYR A 244 -13.72 -18.11 9.90
CA TYR A 244 -14.04 -18.88 8.70
C TYR A 244 -13.45 -20.28 8.80
N ARG A 245 -14.28 -21.30 8.61
CA ARG A 245 -13.86 -22.71 8.51
C ARG A 245 -14.24 -23.22 7.13
N GLY A 246 -13.27 -23.32 6.24
CA GLY A 246 -13.45 -23.73 4.86
C GLY A 246 -12.16 -23.62 4.06
N LEU A 247 -12.24 -23.89 2.76
CA LEU A 247 -11.11 -23.81 1.85
C LEU A 247 -10.90 -22.37 1.37
N PHE A 248 -9.64 -21.95 1.32
CA PHE A 248 -9.24 -20.75 0.59
C PHE A 248 -8.71 -21.14 -0.78
N TYR A 249 -8.92 -20.26 -1.76
CA TYR A 249 -8.46 -20.45 -3.13
C TYR A 249 -7.57 -19.29 -3.53
N ASP A 250 -6.58 -19.55 -4.36
CA ASP A 250 -5.70 -18.56 -4.97
C ASP A 250 -5.51 -18.86 -6.46
N ILE A 251 -5.15 -17.85 -7.25
CA ILE A 251 -4.90 -17.99 -8.68
C ILE A 251 -3.52 -17.40 -8.98
N GLU A 252 -2.62 -18.24 -9.51
CA GLU A 252 -1.32 -17.77 -9.93
C GLU A 252 -1.34 -17.30 -11.39
N THR A 253 -1.08 -16.01 -11.57
CA THR A 253 -0.87 -15.40 -12.88
C THR A 253 0.62 -15.23 -13.20
N GLU A 254 1.03 -15.62 -14.41
CA GLU A 254 2.43 -15.74 -14.84
C GLU A 254 3.20 -14.40 -14.84
N LYS A 255 2.54 -13.30 -15.21
CA LYS A 255 3.22 -12.03 -15.50
C LYS A 255 3.06 -10.95 -14.43
N TYR A 256 1.85 -10.79 -13.92
CA TYR A 256 1.48 -9.61 -13.12
C TYR A 256 1.31 -9.93 -11.63
N HIS A 257 1.30 -11.22 -11.28
CA HIS A 257 1.07 -11.72 -9.93
C HIS A 257 -0.14 -11.10 -9.22
N ASN A 258 -1.17 -10.77 -10.00
CA ASN A 258 -2.48 -10.37 -9.51
C ASN A 258 -3.58 -10.84 -10.47
N PHE A 259 -4.81 -10.89 -9.97
CA PHE A 259 -6.01 -11.23 -10.73
C PHE A 259 -7.22 -10.42 -10.28
N LEU A 260 -8.19 -10.29 -11.18
CA LEU A 260 -9.48 -9.63 -10.92
C LEU A 260 -10.48 -10.67 -10.40
N HIS A 261 -11.10 -10.44 -9.25
CA HIS A 261 -12.19 -11.29 -8.75
C HIS A 261 -13.56 -10.59 -8.86
N GLY A 262 -14.64 -11.34 -8.56
CA GLY A 262 -16.03 -11.07 -9.00
C GLY A 262 -16.65 -9.70 -8.68
N ASP A 263 -16.05 -8.89 -7.81
CA ASP A 263 -16.49 -7.52 -7.52
C ASP A 263 -15.70 -6.45 -8.32
N GLY A 264 -14.90 -6.88 -9.30
CA GLY A 264 -14.02 -5.98 -10.06
C GLY A 264 -12.83 -5.47 -9.23
N ILE A 265 -12.41 -6.22 -8.21
CA ILE A 265 -11.28 -5.88 -7.34
C ILE A 265 -10.07 -6.72 -7.74
N PHE A 266 -8.90 -6.07 -7.80
CA PHE A 266 -7.63 -6.74 -8.02
C PHE A 266 -7.06 -7.25 -6.70
N THR A 267 -6.72 -8.53 -6.67
CA THR A 267 -6.01 -9.18 -5.55
C THR A 267 -4.67 -9.71 -6.05
N HIS A 268 -3.63 -9.57 -5.23
CA HIS A 268 -2.29 -10.10 -5.50
C HIS A 268 -2.24 -11.58 -5.11
N ASN A 269 -1.54 -12.41 -5.89
CA ASN A 269 -1.34 -13.83 -5.58
C ASN A 269 -0.53 -13.97 -4.27
N CYS A 270 -0.70 -15.02 -3.48
CA CYS A 270 0.21 -15.28 -2.37
C CYS A 270 1.60 -15.63 -2.93
N LEU A 271 2.62 -14.83 -2.61
CA LEU A 271 4.01 -15.06 -3.03
C LEU A 271 4.59 -16.25 -2.28
N ASP A 272 4.92 -17.32 -3.01
CA ASP A 272 5.69 -18.46 -2.54
C ASP A 272 7.21 -18.21 -2.75
N VAL A 273 8.03 -18.70 -1.82
CA VAL A 273 9.49 -18.65 -1.88
C VAL A 273 10.03 -19.83 -2.69
N ASP A 274 10.48 -19.56 -3.91
CA ASP A 274 11.09 -20.54 -4.81
C ASP A 274 12.61 -20.38 -4.90
N THR A 275 13.35 -21.48 -4.72
CA THR A 275 14.73 -21.64 -5.23
C THR A 275 14.72 -22.72 -6.31
N LYS A 276 15.56 -22.64 -7.34
CA LYS A 276 15.65 -23.72 -8.35
C LYS A 276 16.46 -24.94 -7.87
N PHE A 277 17.18 -24.84 -6.75
CA PHE A 277 18.07 -25.89 -6.24
C PHE A 277 17.77 -26.27 -4.79
N LEU A 278 17.23 -27.46 -4.60
CA LEU A 278 16.99 -28.02 -3.27
C LEU A 278 18.30 -28.14 -2.45
N GLU A 279 19.40 -28.53 -3.09
CA GLU A 279 20.70 -28.71 -2.42
C GLU A 279 21.23 -27.42 -1.81
N TYR A 280 21.16 -26.29 -2.52
CA TYR A 280 21.59 -25.01 -1.94
C TYR A 280 20.65 -24.54 -0.83
N SER A 281 19.36 -24.84 -0.93
CA SER A 281 18.41 -24.60 0.15
C SER A 281 18.71 -25.46 1.38
N LYS A 282 19.12 -26.72 1.22
CA LYS A 282 19.59 -27.57 2.34
C LYS A 282 20.83 -26.98 3.01
N LEU A 283 21.86 -26.66 2.23
CA LEU A 283 23.11 -26.06 2.74
C LEU A 283 22.85 -24.76 3.50
N THR A 284 22.02 -23.89 2.92
CA THR A 284 21.66 -22.62 3.57
C THR A 284 20.91 -22.87 4.88
N THR A 285 19.98 -23.81 4.90
CA THR A 285 19.22 -24.16 6.11
C THR A 285 20.12 -24.76 7.18
N GLU A 286 21.06 -25.64 6.80
CA GLU A 286 22.04 -26.24 7.70
C GLU A 286 22.91 -25.17 8.36
N LEU A 287 23.50 -24.26 7.58
CA LEU A 287 24.31 -23.15 8.10
C LEU A 287 23.51 -22.20 8.99
N LEU A 288 22.24 -21.92 8.65
CA LEU A 288 21.37 -21.11 9.51
C LEU A 288 21.09 -21.81 10.85
N VAL A 289 20.84 -23.12 10.85
CA VAL A 289 20.65 -23.87 12.10
C VAL A 289 21.94 -23.92 12.92
N GLU A 290 23.11 -24.09 12.29
CA GLU A 290 24.40 -23.98 12.97
C GLU A 290 24.60 -22.60 13.59
N ALA A 291 24.27 -21.52 12.86
CA ALA A 291 24.34 -20.15 13.38
C ALA A 291 23.37 -19.92 14.55
N LEU A 292 22.16 -20.48 14.50
CA LEU A 292 21.21 -20.42 15.62
C LEU A 292 21.71 -21.19 16.85
N LYS A 293 22.29 -22.39 16.65
CA LYS A 293 22.91 -23.17 17.73
C LYS A 293 24.12 -22.46 18.35
N PHE A 294 24.87 -21.69 17.56
CA PHE A 294 25.96 -20.84 18.06
C PHE A 294 25.47 -19.75 19.03
N HIS A 295 24.19 -19.37 18.95
CA HIS A 295 23.53 -18.46 19.89
C HIS A 295 22.76 -19.19 21.00
N ASP A 296 23.15 -20.44 21.30
CA ASP A 296 22.56 -21.27 22.35
C ASP A 296 21.06 -21.59 22.17
N ILE A 297 20.52 -21.42 20.95
CA ILE A 297 19.12 -21.74 20.65
C ILE A 297 19.00 -23.24 20.42
N LYS A 298 18.24 -23.90 21.30
CA LYS A 298 18.02 -25.34 21.24
C LYS A 298 16.72 -25.67 20.50
N ASN A 299 15.68 -24.85 20.70
CA ASN A 299 14.35 -25.13 20.21
C ASN A 299 14.13 -24.54 18.80
N ILE A 300 14.68 -25.21 17.79
CA ILE A 300 14.59 -24.80 16.40
C ILE A 300 13.62 -25.72 15.63
N GLY A 301 12.57 -25.13 15.09
CA GLY A 301 11.66 -25.77 14.15
C GLY A 301 12.20 -25.71 12.73
N VAL A 302 12.21 -26.84 12.01
CA VAL A 302 12.57 -26.89 10.58
C VAL A 302 11.51 -27.69 9.83
N LYS A 303 11.06 -27.18 8.69
CA LYS A 303 10.19 -27.94 7.77
C LYS A 303 10.55 -27.69 6.32
N PHE A 304 10.39 -28.72 5.50
CA PHE A 304 10.38 -28.57 4.05
C PHE A 304 9.12 -27.83 3.61
N SER A 305 9.22 -26.89 2.67
CA SER A 305 8.09 -26.05 2.24
C SER A 305 7.12 -26.75 1.28
N GLY A 306 7.38 -27.99 0.88
CA GLY A 306 6.69 -28.66 -0.23
C GLY A 306 7.14 -28.18 -1.62
N GLY A 307 7.87 -27.06 -1.69
CA GLY A 307 8.44 -26.50 -2.91
C GLY A 307 9.90 -26.94 -3.09
N SER A 308 10.81 -25.99 -2.94
CA SER A 308 12.28 -26.22 -3.04
C SER A 308 13.05 -25.64 -1.86
N GLY A 309 12.35 -25.04 -0.90
CA GLY A 309 12.93 -24.40 0.26
C GLY A 309 12.57 -25.08 1.57
N PHE A 310 13.10 -24.50 2.65
CA PHE A 310 12.79 -24.88 4.02
C PHE A 310 12.34 -23.65 4.79
N HIS A 311 11.48 -23.86 5.78
CA HIS A 311 11.15 -22.85 6.78
C HIS A 311 11.85 -23.20 8.08
N ILE A 312 12.40 -22.17 8.71
CA ILE A 312 13.00 -22.24 10.04
C ILE A 312 12.12 -21.41 10.98
N GLY A 313 11.79 -21.96 12.14
CA GLY A 313 10.97 -21.32 13.15
C GLY A 313 11.64 -21.37 14.51
N ILE A 314 11.47 -20.29 15.28
CA ILE A 314 11.85 -20.20 16.68
C ILE A 314 10.57 -19.79 17.42
N PRO A 315 10.17 -20.48 18.50
CA PRO A 315 9.03 -20.06 19.30
C PRO A 315 9.19 -18.62 19.77
N PHE A 316 8.09 -17.87 19.81
CA PHE A 316 8.14 -16.47 20.24
C PHE A 316 8.55 -16.36 21.72
N GLU A 317 8.17 -17.36 22.51
CA GLU A 317 8.48 -17.54 23.91
C GLU A 317 9.99 -17.68 24.18
N SER A 318 10.80 -18.06 23.18
CA SER A 318 12.27 -18.08 23.28
C SER A 318 12.87 -16.68 23.40
N PHE A 319 12.14 -15.62 23.04
CA PHE A 319 12.65 -14.24 23.09
C PHE A 319 12.32 -13.56 24.43
N PRO A 320 13.21 -12.68 24.94
CA PRO A 320 12.96 -11.93 26.16
C PRO A 320 11.71 -11.03 25.99
N PRO A 321 11.02 -10.65 27.08
CA PRO A 321 9.82 -9.81 27.00
C PRO A 321 10.11 -8.40 26.47
N SER A 322 11.34 -7.90 26.64
CA SER A 322 11.79 -6.61 26.11
C SER A 322 13.24 -6.63 25.67
N VAL A 323 13.57 -5.76 24.70
CA VAL A 323 14.93 -5.51 24.20
C VAL A 323 15.10 -4.00 24.05
N ASP A 324 16.21 -3.45 24.54
CA ASP A 324 16.52 -2.01 24.51
C ASP A 324 15.37 -1.10 25.02
N GLY A 325 14.65 -1.55 26.06
CA GLY A 325 13.55 -0.80 26.67
C GLY A 325 12.24 -0.80 25.89
N LYS A 326 12.12 -1.62 24.83
CA LYS A 326 10.89 -1.82 24.06
C LYS A 326 10.39 -3.25 24.19
N GLU A 327 9.08 -3.45 24.26
CA GLU A 327 8.49 -4.80 24.29
C GLU A 327 8.78 -5.55 22.99
N THR A 328 9.17 -6.82 23.11
CA THR A 328 9.62 -7.64 21.97
C THR A 328 8.53 -7.85 20.93
N LYS A 329 7.27 -7.96 21.36
CA LYS A 329 6.10 -8.06 20.45
C LYS A 329 5.98 -6.86 19.51
N ASP A 330 6.41 -5.68 19.96
CA ASP A 330 6.33 -4.43 19.19
C ASP A 330 7.54 -4.24 18.26
N LEU A 331 8.53 -5.15 18.32
CA LEU A 331 9.67 -5.13 17.41
C LEU A 331 9.31 -5.70 16.05
N PHE A 332 8.24 -6.46 15.91
CA PHE A 332 7.83 -7.00 14.62
C PHE A 332 7.32 -5.88 13.68
N PRO A 333 7.69 -5.87 12.38
CA PRO A 333 8.56 -6.83 11.68
C PRO A 333 10.08 -6.55 11.80
N GLU A 334 10.47 -5.36 12.25
CA GLU A 334 11.86 -4.89 12.20
C GLU A 334 12.85 -5.76 12.99
N GLY A 335 12.48 -6.24 14.18
CA GLY A 335 13.35 -7.09 14.99
C GLY A 335 13.73 -8.39 14.30
N VAL A 336 12.77 -9.04 13.65
CA VAL A 336 13.01 -10.27 12.91
C VAL A 336 13.81 -9.98 11.62
N ARG A 337 13.62 -8.83 10.96
CA ARG A 337 14.45 -8.41 9.81
C ARG A 337 15.90 -8.21 10.20
N VAL A 338 16.15 -7.61 11.35
CA VAL A 338 17.49 -7.39 11.90
C VAL A 338 18.17 -8.73 12.20
N ILE A 339 17.44 -9.68 12.80
CA ILE A 339 17.94 -11.05 13.04
C ILE A 339 18.25 -11.77 11.72
N ALA A 340 17.34 -11.74 10.75
CA ALA A 340 17.55 -12.40 9.46
C ALA A 340 18.75 -11.84 8.71
N GLU A 341 18.91 -10.53 8.68
CA GLU A 341 20.07 -9.87 8.07
C GLU A 341 21.36 -10.22 8.83
N TYR A 342 21.34 -10.23 10.16
CA TYR A 342 22.49 -10.63 10.97
C TYR A 342 22.94 -12.07 10.67
N LEU A 343 22.03 -13.04 10.70
CA LEU A 343 22.31 -14.44 10.36
C LEU A 343 22.79 -14.60 8.92
N LYS A 344 22.17 -13.88 7.97
CA LYS A 344 22.59 -13.84 6.56
C LYS A 344 24.04 -13.39 6.41
N ASN A 345 24.48 -12.39 7.18
CA ASN A 345 25.88 -11.96 7.16
C ASN A 345 26.82 -13.01 7.76
N MET A 346 26.43 -13.69 8.85
CA MET A 346 27.24 -14.74 9.49
C MET A 346 27.52 -15.92 8.55
N ILE A 347 26.52 -16.35 7.77
CA ILE A 347 26.66 -17.53 6.92
C ILE A 347 27.15 -17.21 5.50
N LYS A 348 27.37 -15.93 5.14
CA LYS A 348 27.68 -15.51 3.77
C LYS A 348 28.93 -16.19 3.23
N ASP A 349 30.04 -16.15 3.97
CA ASP A 349 31.31 -16.70 3.50
C ASP A 349 31.31 -18.24 3.48
N PRO A 350 30.86 -18.94 4.54
CA PRO A 350 30.74 -20.40 4.50
C PRO A 350 29.79 -20.91 3.41
N LEU A 351 28.67 -20.22 3.17
CA LEU A 351 27.73 -20.61 2.12
C LEU A 351 28.34 -20.43 0.72
N ARG A 352 29.10 -19.35 0.50
CA ARG A 352 29.84 -19.13 -0.75
C ARG A 352 30.79 -20.29 -1.03
N GLU A 353 31.63 -20.64 -0.06
CA GLU A 353 32.60 -21.72 -0.20
C GLU A 353 31.93 -23.05 -0.53
N ARG A 354 30.87 -23.41 0.22
CA ARG A 354 30.15 -24.67 -0.02
C ARG A 354 29.47 -24.72 -1.39
N ILE A 355 28.89 -23.61 -1.87
CA ILE A 355 28.27 -23.56 -3.20
C ILE A 355 29.32 -23.70 -4.31
N LEU A 356 30.45 -22.99 -4.21
CA LEU A 356 31.52 -23.03 -5.21
C LEU A 356 32.24 -24.39 -5.26
N ASN A 357 32.27 -25.13 -4.15
CA ASN A 357 32.79 -26.50 -4.11
C ASN A 357 31.86 -27.51 -4.79
N LEU A 358 30.55 -27.25 -4.83
CA LEU A 358 29.56 -28.15 -5.45
C LEU A 358 29.39 -27.91 -6.94
N SER A 359 29.43 -26.65 -7.39
CA SER A 359 29.03 -26.28 -8.75
C SER A 359 29.91 -25.17 -9.33
N LYS A 360 30.18 -25.27 -10.63
CA LYS A 360 30.87 -24.21 -11.38
C LYS A 360 29.94 -23.04 -11.64
N ILE A 361 30.52 -21.84 -11.75
CA ILE A 361 29.77 -20.59 -11.91
C ILE A 361 29.00 -20.56 -13.24
N GLU A 362 29.55 -21.16 -14.28
CA GLU A 362 28.90 -21.36 -15.59
C GLU A 362 27.59 -22.13 -15.47
N ASP A 363 27.60 -23.21 -14.71
CA ASP A 363 26.46 -24.11 -14.55
C ASP A 363 25.39 -23.46 -13.67
N ILE A 364 25.83 -22.75 -12.63
CA ILE A 364 24.96 -21.93 -11.78
C ILE A 364 24.22 -20.89 -12.63
N ALA A 365 24.94 -20.09 -13.42
CA ALA A 365 24.36 -19.00 -14.23
C ALA A 365 23.31 -19.50 -15.23
N LYS A 366 23.62 -20.61 -15.93
CA LYS A 366 22.68 -21.26 -16.85
C LYS A 366 21.41 -21.70 -16.13
N ALA A 367 21.55 -22.30 -14.94
CA ALA A 367 20.42 -22.92 -14.27
C ALA A 367 19.56 -21.90 -13.48
N VAL A 368 20.10 -20.76 -13.04
CA VAL A 368 19.28 -19.64 -12.51
C VAL A 368 18.70 -18.74 -13.59
N ASP A 369 19.08 -18.91 -14.86
CA ASP A 369 18.72 -18.03 -15.98
C ASP A 369 19.10 -16.56 -15.71
N LYS A 370 20.35 -16.36 -15.26
CA LYS A 370 20.92 -15.04 -15.01
C LYS A 370 22.27 -14.88 -15.70
N LYS A 371 22.61 -13.64 -16.05
CA LYS A 371 23.94 -13.32 -16.55
C LYS A 371 24.99 -13.53 -15.45
N LYS A 372 26.21 -13.90 -15.83
CA LYS A 372 27.30 -14.15 -14.86
C LYS A 372 27.54 -12.94 -13.98
N GLU A 373 27.49 -11.74 -14.54
CA GLU A 373 27.76 -10.48 -13.84
C GLU A 373 26.77 -10.24 -12.69
N GLU A 374 25.55 -10.76 -12.77
CA GLU A 374 24.51 -10.61 -11.73
C GLU A 374 24.74 -11.52 -10.52
N LEU A 375 25.64 -12.50 -10.63
CA LEU A 375 25.99 -13.41 -9.53
C LEU A 375 27.06 -12.84 -8.60
N PHE A 376 27.71 -11.75 -9.00
CA PHE A 376 28.81 -11.15 -8.26
C PHE A 376 28.41 -9.81 -7.64
N GLU A 377 28.95 -9.55 -6.47
CA GLU A 377 28.89 -8.25 -5.79
C GLU A 377 30.32 -7.83 -5.50
N LYS A 378 30.77 -6.69 -6.08
CA LYS A 378 32.16 -6.21 -5.95
C LYS A 378 33.22 -7.26 -6.35
N ASN A 379 32.99 -7.95 -7.47
CA ASN A 379 33.85 -9.03 -7.98
C ASN A 379 33.95 -10.29 -7.10
N ILE A 380 33.09 -10.42 -6.08
CA ILE A 380 33.01 -11.60 -5.23
C ILE A 380 31.67 -12.29 -5.46
N PHE A 381 31.68 -13.61 -5.65
CA PHE A 381 30.44 -14.37 -5.82
C PHE A 381 29.51 -14.17 -4.61
N ASN A 382 28.27 -13.77 -4.87
CA ASN A 382 27.27 -13.55 -3.85
C ASN A 382 26.36 -14.78 -3.77
N PRO A 383 26.46 -15.62 -2.73
CA PRO A 383 25.64 -16.85 -2.62
C PRO A 383 24.14 -16.55 -2.51
N PHE A 384 23.76 -15.34 -2.06
CA PHE A 384 22.35 -14.95 -1.97
C PHE A 384 21.75 -14.48 -3.31
N SER A 385 22.55 -14.40 -4.37
CA SER A 385 22.04 -14.19 -5.74
C SER A 385 21.36 -15.45 -6.31
N VAL A 386 21.68 -16.62 -5.73
CA VAL A 386 21.22 -17.95 -6.15
C VAL A 386 20.32 -18.63 -5.11
N VAL A 387 20.47 -18.30 -3.82
CA VAL A 387 19.56 -18.73 -2.76
C VAL A 387 18.97 -17.50 -2.06
N GLY A 388 17.66 -17.33 -2.20
CA GLY A 388 16.94 -16.29 -1.45
C GLY A 388 16.76 -16.68 0.00
N ILE A 389 17.30 -15.89 0.92
CA ILE A 389 16.78 -15.80 2.29
C ILE A 389 15.81 -14.63 2.27
N ASP A 390 14.52 -14.95 2.18
CA ASP A 390 13.51 -13.94 1.94
C ASP A 390 13.19 -13.19 3.24
N SER A 391 13.85 -12.04 3.43
CA SER A 391 13.53 -11.12 4.52
C SER A 391 12.16 -10.42 4.33
N VAL A 392 11.52 -10.59 3.16
CA VAL A 392 10.16 -10.13 2.86
C VAL A 392 9.11 -11.06 3.50
N LEU A 393 9.45 -12.31 3.85
CA LEU A 393 8.65 -13.20 4.71
C LEU A 393 8.27 -12.53 6.05
N ILE A 394 9.02 -11.50 6.42
CA ILE A 394 8.87 -10.71 7.63
C ILE A 394 8.16 -9.40 7.27
N ALA A 395 6.97 -9.52 6.67
CA ALA A 395 6.02 -8.43 6.50
C ALA A 395 4.74 -8.79 7.26
N SER A 396 4.03 -7.80 7.81
CA SER A 396 2.88 -8.06 8.70
C SER A 396 1.68 -8.77 8.09
N ARG A 397 1.73 -9.08 6.80
CA ARG A 397 0.68 -9.80 6.08
C ARG A 397 1.19 -11.04 5.36
N HIS A 398 2.45 -11.41 5.58
CA HIS A 398 3.02 -12.57 4.92
C HIS A 398 2.63 -13.83 5.71
N LEU A 399 2.15 -14.85 4.99
CA LEU A 399 1.80 -16.16 5.54
C LEU A 399 2.71 -17.19 4.89
N TYR A 400 3.24 -18.13 5.69
CA TYR A 400 4.00 -19.26 5.17
C TYR A 400 3.13 -20.52 5.12
N ARG A 401 3.45 -21.43 4.21
CA ARG A 401 2.69 -22.67 3.99
C ARG A 401 2.55 -23.46 5.30
N ALA A 402 1.34 -23.89 5.65
CA ALA A 402 1.07 -24.70 6.84
C ALA A 402 1.89 -26.01 6.85
N SER A 403 2.10 -26.58 8.03
CA SER A 403 2.69 -27.93 8.13
C SER A 403 1.66 -28.95 7.64
N TYR A 404 2.13 -29.97 6.95
CA TYR A 404 1.35 -31.04 6.34
C TYR A 404 0.38 -30.61 5.24
N SER A 405 0.46 -29.37 4.75
CA SER A 405 -0.28 -28.98 3.55
C SER A 405 0.46 -29.38 2.27
N LEU A 406 -0.31 -29.70 1.25
CA LEU A 406 0.19 -30.08 -0.07
C LEU A 406 0.69 -28.84 -0.82
N ASN A 407 1.81 -28.95 -1.52
CA ASN A 407 2.23 -28.03 -2.56
C ASN A 407 1.64 -28.48 -3.89
N GLU A 408 0.70 -27.71 -4.42
CA GLU A 408 -0.06 -28.07 -5.62
C GLU A 408 0.80 -28.13 -6.88
N LYS A 409 1.89 -27.35 -6.96
CA LYS A 409 2.81 -27.36 -8.12
C LYS A 409 3.65 -28.63 -8.19
N LYS A 410 4.11 -29.11 -7.03
CA LYS A 410 5.06 -30.24 -6.96
C LYS A 410 4.43 -31.56 -6.52
N GLY A 411 3.20 -31.53 -6.01
CA GLY A 411 2.55 -32.70 -5.42
C GLY A 411 3.23 -33.21 -4.15
N LEU A 412 4.00 -32.35 -3.46
CA LEU A 412 4.76 -32.71 -2.27
C LEU A 412 4.20 -32.02 -1.02
N VAL A 413 4.25 -32.71 0.11
CA VAL A 413 3.75 -32.23 1.38
C VAL A 413 4.81 -31.41 2.12
N SER A 414 4.38 -30.30 2.72
CA SER A 414 5.18 -29.48 3.62
C SER A 414 5.43 -30.25 4.93
N ILE A 415 6.61 -30.85 5.11
CA ILE A 415 6.88 -31.77 6.24
C ILE A 415 7.88 -31.20 7.26
N PRO A 416 7.55 -31.20 8.57
CA PRO A 416 8.52 -30.98 9.65
C PRO A 416 9.63 -32.03 9.66
N ILE A 417 10.89 -31.61 9.83
CA ILE A 417 12.07 -32.49 9.84
C ILE A 417 13.02 -32.19 11.00
N TYR A 418 13.86 -33.15 11.37
CA TYR A 418 14.90 -32.92 12.39
C TYR A 418 15.97 -32.04 11.78
N PRO A 419 16.50 -31.05 12.51
CA PRO A 419 17.64 -30.27 12.06
C PRO A 419 18.83 -31.13 11.58
N ASN A 420 19.10 -32.25 12.26
CA ASN A 420 20.18 -33.16 11.90
C ASN A 420 19.91 -33.95 10.60
N ASN A 421 18.67 -33.96 10.10
CA ASN A 421 18.26 -34.70 8.90
C ASN A 421 18.21 -33.82 7.65
N ILE A 422 18.51 -32.51 7.75
CA ILE A 422 18.46 -31.58 6.60
C ILE A 422 19.36 -32.06 5.46
N LYS A 423 20.58 -32.50 5.77
CA LYS A 423 21.57 -32.98 4.80
C LYS A 423 21.08 -34.19 4.01
N ASN A 424 20.47 -35.15 4.71
CA ASN A 424 19.99 -36.41 4.13
C ASN A 424 18.55 -36.34 3.60
N PHE A 425 17.93 -35.15 3.65
CA PHE A 425 16.57 -34.97 3.18
C PHE A 425 16.44 -35.30 1.69
N ASN A 426 15.38 -36.01 1.30
CA ASN A 426 15.07 -36.27 -0.11
C ASN A 426 13.59 -36.01 -0.38
N LEU A 427 13.21 -35.85 -1.64
CA LEU A 427 11.83 -35.52 -1.98
C LEU A 427 10.86 -36.70 -1.79
N ASN A 428 11.36 -37.94 -1.77
CA ASN A 428 10.50 -39.13 -1.62
C ASN A 428 9.76 -39.14 -0.28
N ILE A 429 10.40 -38.69 0.81
CA ILE A 429 9.74 -38.61 2.12
C ILE A 429 8.63 -37.56 2.19
N ALA A 430 8.59 -36.61 1.24
CA ALA A 430 7.55 -35.59 1.15
C ALA A 430 6.41 -35.99 0.20
N LYS A 431 6.44 -37.18 -0.42
CA LYS A 431 5.32 -37.69 -1.21
C LYS A 431 4.14 -38.04 -0.31
N ILE A 432 2.92 -37.81 -0.79
CA ILE A 432 1.67 -37.93 -0.03
C ILE A 432 1.59 -39.30 0.67
N GLU A 433 1.92 -40.37 -0.05
CA GLU A 433 1.89 -41.75 0.43
C GLU A 433 2.92 -42.08 1.52
N ASN A 434 3.98 -41.29 1.65
CA ASN A 434 5.09 -41.55 2.59
C ASN A 434 5.03 -40.69 3.85
N VAL A 435 4.14 -39.69 3.90
CA VAL A 435 4.11 -38.68 4.96
C VAL A 435 3.38 -39.19 6.20
N LYS A 436 4.02 -39.04 7.36
CA LYS A 436 3.42 -39.25 8.69
C LYS A 436 3.21 -37.91 9.40
N THR A 437 2.06 -37.75 10.06
CA THR A 437 1.66 -36.52 10.76
C THR A 437 1.90 -36.62 12.27
N ASP A 438 3.08 -37.05 12.67
CA ASP A 438 3.46 -37.34 14.06
C ASP A 438 4.32 -36.23 14.70
N ARG A 439 4.54 -35.13 13.98
CA ARG A 439 5.53 -34.13 14.37
C ARG A 439 5.04 -32.69 14.25
N ASP A 440 5.30 -31.92 15.29
CA ASP A 440 5.08 -30.48 15.25
C ASP A 440 6.24 -29.75 14.56
N PHE A 441 5.90 -28.69 13.81
CA PHE A 441 6.90 -27.81 13.22
C PHE A 441 7.64 -26.99 14.27
N LEU A 442 6.89 -26.42 15.22
CA LEU A 442 7.46 -25.67 16.33
C LEU A 442 7.46 -26.56 17.59
N PRO A 443 8.55 -26.54 18.38
CA PRO A 443 8.59 -27.23 19.65
C PRO A 443 7.57 -26.64 20.64
N LYS A 444 6.91 -27.52 21.41
CA LYS A 444 5.74 -27.19 22.24
C LYS A 444 6.04 -26.43 23.54
N LYS A 445 7.30 -26.42 24.01
CA LYS A 445 7.68 -25.78 25.27
C LYS A 445 9.13 -25.32 25.21
N VAL A 446 9.36 -24.06 25.60
CA VAL A 446 10.69 -23.47 25.75
C VAL A 446 10.91 -23.13 27.21
N GLU A 447 12.07 -23.48 27.75
CA GLU A 447 12.49 -23.11 29.10
C GLU A 447 13.42 -21.89 29.00
N GLY A 448 12.93 -20.72 29.45
CA GLY A 448 13.70 -19.48 29.46
C GLY A 448 13.80 -18.77 28.10
N TYR A 449 14.63 -17.74 28.05
CA TYR A 449 14.77 -16.83 26.90
C TYR A 449 16.04 -17.11 26.08
N GLU A 450 16.16 -18.32 25.52
CA GLU A 450 17.34 -18.76 24.75
C GLU A 450 17.67 -17.84 23.56
N ALA A 451 16.69 -17.18 22.94
CA ALA A 451 16.91 -16.28 21.80
C ALA A 451 17.33 -14.85 22.22
N GLY A 452 17.55 -14.59 23.51
CA GLY A 452 17.98 -13.29 24.03
C GLY A 452 19.34 -12.84 23.49
N GLN A 453 20.32 -13.75 23.41
CA GLN A 453 21.65 -13.44 22.89
C GLN A 453 21.61 -13.12 21.39
N LEU A 454 20.84 -13.90 20.62
CA LEU A 454 20.64 -13.69 19.18
C LEU A 454 20.09 -12.29 18.88
N ILE A 455 19.00 -11.90 19.53
CA ILE A 455 18.37 -10.60 19.26
C ILE A 455 19.28 -9.44 19.70
N MET A 456 19.95 -9.54 20.84
CA MET A 456 20.88 -8.51 21.32
C MET A 456 22.07 -8.32 20.34
N GLN A 457 22.72 -9.41 19.94
CA GLN A 457 23.85 -9.34 19.01
C GLN A 457 23.44 -8.84 17.62
N ALA A 458 22.25 -9.20 17.14
CA ALA A 458 21.73 -8.71 15.87
C ALA A 458 21.51 -7.18 15.89
N PHE A 459 20.93 -6.65 16.96
CA PHE A 459 20.75 -5.20 17.13
C PHE A 459 22.08 -4.45 17.32
N ASP A 460 23.06 -5.04 18.01
CA ASP A 460 24.41 -4.46 18.15
C ASP A 460 25.19 -4.46 16.83
N ALA A 461 25.07 -5.52 16.02
CA ALA A 461 25.64 -5.56 14.68
C ALA A 461 25.04 -4.48 13.77
N LEU A 462 23.73 -4.23 13.87
CA LEU A 462 23.07 -3.12 13.18
C LEU A 462 23.63 -1.76 13.62
N LYS A 463 23.83 -1.55 14.92
CA LYS A 463 24.46 -0.33 15.47
C LYS A 463 25.87 -0.18 14.89
N LYS A 464 26.71 -1.23 14.91
CA LYS A 464 28.08 -1.22 14.35
C LYS A 464 28.11 -0.92 12.85
N LYS A 465 27.23 -1.51 12.03
CA LYS A 465 27.11 -1.18 10.60
C LYS A 465 26.79 0.30 10.36
N ARG A 466 25.97 0.92 11.22
CA ARG A 466 25.68 2.37 11.15
C ARG A 466 26.92 3.25 11.46
N PHE A 467 27.92 2.73 12.16
CA PHE A 467 29.17 3.44 12.46
C PHE A 467 30.28 3.24 11.41
N ILE A 468 30.19 2.23 10.52
CA ILE A 468 31.25 1.84 9.58
C ILE A 468 31.02 2.36 8.14
N LEU A 469 29.81 2.82 7.78
CA LEU A 469 29.54 3.36 6.44
C LEU A 469 30.06 4.81 6.29
N PRO A 470 30.89 5.13 5.27
CA PRO A 470 31.16 6.52 4.88
C PRO A 470 29.86 7.19 4.44
N GLU A 471 29.70 8.48 4.75
CA GLU A 471 28.51 9.27 4.44
C GLU A 471 28.17 9.26 2.93
N GLY A 472 27.25 8.38 2.53
CA GLY A 472 26.71 8.31 1.18
C GLY A 472 25.37 7.57 1.18
N GLU A 473 24.29 8.34 1.09
CA GLU A 473 22.96 7.88 0.68
C GLU A 473 22.18 6.87 1.55
N ILE A 474 21.92 7.22 2.82
CA ILE A 474 20.62 6.86 3.43
C ILE A 474 20.09 8.07 4.21
N LYS A 475 18.97 8.64 3.75
CA LYS A 475 18.17 9.61 4.51
C LYS A 475 17.41 8.89 5.62
N THR A 476 18.10 8.42 6.67
CA THR A 476 17.46 8.08 7.94
C THR A 476 17.30 9.34 8.79
N LYS A 477 16.11 9.53 9.36
CA LYS A 477 15.85 10.52 10.42
C LYS A 477 16.92 10.34 11.50
N ARG A 478 17.85 11.30 11.63
CA ARG A 478 18.79 11.34 12.74
C ARG A 478 17.98 11.67 13.99
N GLU A 479 17.94 10.75 14.95
CA GLU A 479 17.53 11.09 16.32
C GLU A 479 18.55 12.06 16.91
N PHE A 480 18.04 13.09 17.57
CA PHE A 480 18.83 14.20 18.06
C PHE A 480 19.42 13.85 19.43
N GLU A 481 20.71 13.53 19.51
CA GLU A 481 21.40 13.38 20.79
C GLU A 481 21.43 14.72 21.53
N THR A 482 20.68 14.82 22.63
CA THR A 482 20.70 16.01 23.49
C THR A 482 21.91 16.02 24.43
N PRO A 483 22.52 17.19 24.69
CA PRO A 483 23.64 17.29 25.61
C PRO A 483 23.19 17.01 27.06
N GLN A 484 24.04 16.33 27.84
CA GLN A 484 23.79 16.03 29.26
C GLN A 484 23.84 17.27 30.18
N MET A 485 24.42 18.38 29.71
CA MET A 485 24.53 19.64 30.47
C MET A 485 24.13 20.84 29.61
N ALA A 486 23.52 21.84 30.25
CA ALA A 486 23.08 23.07 29.60
C ALA A 486 24.25 23.80 28.91
N VAL A 487 24.04 24.19 27.65
CA VAL A 487 25.06 24.91 26.88
C VAL A 487 25.07 26.39 27.25
N LYS A 488 26.20 26.88 27.79
CA LYS A 488 26.40 28.28 28.19
C LYS A 488 26.10 29.27 27.06
N ALA A 489 25.61 30.47 27.41
CA ALA A 489 25.16 31.50 26.48
C ALA A 489 26.24 31.98 25.48
N GLU A 490 27.52 31.92 25.87
CA GLU A 490 28.70 32.23 25.04
C GLU A 490 28.84 31.32 23.80
N HIS A 491 28.15 30.19 23.80
CA HIS A 491 28.18 29.20 22.73
C HIS A 491 26.92 29.20 21.87
N TRP A 492 25.98 30.10 22.13
CA TRP A 492 24.78 30.24 21.31
C TRP A 492 25.11 30.88 19.95
N PRO A 493 24.34 30.56 18.89
CA PRO A 493 24.58 31.10 17.57
C PRO A 493 24.23 32.59 17.48
N PRO A 494 24.85 33.34 16.55
CA PRO A 494 24.56 34.76 16.35
C PRO A 494 23.08 35.07 16.13
N CYS A 495 22.30 34.20 15.47
CA CYS A 495 20.86 34.42 15.28
C CYS A 495 20.07 34.47 16.60
N ILE A 496 20.42 33.63 17.58
CA ILE A 496 19.77 33.64 18.89
C ILE A 496 20.25 34.87 19.67
N GLN A 497 21.54 35.18 19.62
CA GLN A 497 22.11 36.37 20.28
C GLN A 497 21.52 37.68 19.74
N MET A 498 21.27 37.78 18.43
CA MET A 498 20.63 38.94 17.81
C MET A 498 19.20 39.13 18.29
N GLY A 499 18.38 38.07 18.27
CA GLY A 499 17.00 38.18 18.76
C GLY A 499 16.91 38.47 20.27
N LEU A 500 17.90 38.05 21.06
CA LEU A 500 17.99 38.35 22.49
C LEU A 500 18.27 39.84 22.80
N LYS A 501 18.70 40.65 21.81
CA LYS A 501 18.86 42.11 21.98
C LYS A 501 17.52 42.85 22.04
N GLY A 502 16.41 42.15 21.81
CA GLY A 502 15.06 42.73 21.76
C GLY A 502 14.62 42.99 20.32
N MET A 503 13.30 43.01 20.09
CA MET A 503 12.72 43.19 18.75
C MET A 503 11.39 43.94 18.78
N GLY A 504 11.12 44.69 17.70
CA GLY A 504 9.87 45.43 17.51
C GLY A 504 8.71 44.53 17.09
N ASP A 505 8.83 43.89 15.93
CA ASP A 505 7.84 42.95 15.39
C ASP A 505 8.33 41.49 15.48
N GLY A 506 7.41 40.52 15.49
CA GLY A 506 7.70 39.09 15.44
C GLY A 506 8.08 38.44 16.77
N LYS A 507 7.87 39.13 17.91
CA LYS A 507 8.13 38.66 19.28
C LYS A 507 7.56 37.26 19.57
N LYS A 508 6.34 36.96 19.13
CA LYS A 508 5.73 35.62 19.31
C LYS A 508 6.48 34.51 18.54
N ARG A 509 6.96 34.84 17.33
CA ARG A 509 7.72 33.91 16.48
C ARG A 509 9.10 33.65 17.11
N PHE A 510 9.76 34.68 17.62
CA PHE A 510 11.04 34.51 18.29
C PHE A 510 10.92 33.79 19.64
N LEU A 511 9.88 34.08 20.43
CA LEU A 511 9.61 33.35 21.66
C LEU A 511 9.50 31.83 21.42
N PHE A 512 8.79 31.44 20.36
CA PHE A 512 8.72 30.04 19.94
C PHE A 512 10.10 29.45 19.57
N ILE A 513 10.94 30.20 18.85
CA ILE A 513 12.30 29.77 18.50
C ILE A 513 13.15 29.60 19.77
N LEU A 514 13.09 30.57 20.68
CA LEU A 514 13.90 30.61 21.90
C LEU A 514 13.55 29.47 22.85
N LEU A 515 12.26 29.21 23.10
CA LEU A 515 11.80 28.11 23.97
C LEU A 515 12.24 26.74 23.44
N ASN A 516 12.05 26.48 22.14
CA ASN A 516 12.47 25.23 21.52
C ASN A 516 14.00 25.07 21.50
N PHE A 517 14.73 26.17 21.28
CA PHE A 517 16.20 26.17 21.31
C PHE A 517 16.75 25.84 22.69
N LEU A 518 16.31 26.54 23.74
CA LEU A 518 16.81 26.33 25.11
C LEU A 518 16.48 24.93 25.64
N LYS A 519 15.24 24.47 25.41
CA LYS A 519 14.81 23.12 25.80
C LYS A 519 15.59 22.01 25.07
N SER A 520 15.95 22.24 23.80
CA SER A 520 16.81 21.31 23.03
C SER A 520 18.27 21.28 23.50
N LEU A 521 18.70 22.31 24.24
CA LEU A 521 20.02 22.40 24.86
C LEU A 521 20.03 22.00 26.34
N SER A 522 18.97 21.34 26.82
CA SER A 522 18.85 20.82 28.18
C SER A 522 18.93 21.90 29.28
N TRP A 523 18.44 23.11 29.01
CA TRP A 523 18.17 24.10 30.06
C TRP A 523 16.93 23.69 30.85
N ASP A 524 16.97 23.87 32.17
CA ASP A 524 15.82 23.64 33.05
C ASP A 524 14.76 24.74 32.88
N MET A 525 13.51 24.43 33.25
CA MET A 525 12.39 25.33 32.97
C MET A 525 12.43 26.63 33.74
N ASP A 526 13.05 26.67 34.92
CA ASP A 526 13.13 27.87 35.76
C ASP A 526 14.16 28.85 35.19
N SER A 527 15.30 28.33 34.74
CA SER A 527 16.30 29.10 33.99
C SER A 527 15.75 29.62 32.66
N ILE A 528 14.97 28.80 31.94
CA ILE A 528 14.30 29.23 30.69
C ILE A 528 13.33 30.38 30.98
N GLU A 529 12.52 30.28 32.02
CA GLU A 529 11.59 31.32 32.43
C GLU A 529 12.32 32.65 32.73
N LYS A 530 13.45 32.59 33.46
CA LYS A 530 14.27 33.77 33.74
C LYS A 530 14.78 34.44 32.45
N ILE A 531 15.35 33.65 31.52
CA ILE A 531 15.86 34.17 30.24
C ILE A 531 14.74 34.81 29.41
N VAL A 532 13.56 34.19 29.37
CA VAL A 532 12.41 34.71 28.61
C VAL A 532 11.89 36.01 29.22
N LYS A 533 11.81 36.12 30.55
CA LYS A 533 11.39 37.34 31.25
C LYS A 533 12.37 38.50 31.01
N GLU A 534 13.67 38.25 31.15
CA GLU A 534 14.72 39.24 30.86
C GLU A 534 14.72 39.68 29.40
N TRP A 535 14.50 38.76 28.46
CA TRP A 535 14.37 39.10 27.05
C TRP A 535 13.10 39.93 26.76
N ASN A 536 11.98 39.59 27.39
CA ASN A 536 10.72 40.29 27.15
C ASN A 536 10.77 41.77 27.56
N GLN A 537 11.54 42.10 28.61
CA GLN A 537 11.77 43.47 29.07
C GLN A 537 12.60 44.31 28.08
N LYS A 538 13.44 43.67 27.25
CA LYS A 538 14.27 44.35 26.25
C LYS A 538 13.52 44.66 24.95
N ASN A 539 12.29 44.14 24.79
CA ASN A 539 11.47 44.42 23.62
C ASN A 539 10.84 45.82 23.73
N ARG A 540 10.79 46.56 22.61
CA ARG A 540 10.16 47.89 22.53
C ARG A 540 8.74 47.92 23.10
N GLU A 541 8.02 46.82 22.90
CA GLU A 541 6.73 46.54 23.54
C GLU A 541 6.75 45.10 24.09
N PRO A 542 6.71 44.89 25.41
CA PRO A 542 6.69 43.55 25.98
C PRO A 542 5.46 42.74 25.54
N LEU A 543 5.63 41.42 25.37
CA LEU A 543 4.51 40.50 25.27
C LEU A 543 3.75 40.46 26.60
N LYS A 544 2.42 40.32 26.52
CA LYS A 544 1.56 40.16 27.70
C LYS A 544 1.99 38.93 28.51
N GLU A 545 2.10 39.09 29.82
CA GLU A 545 2.59 38.05 30.74
C GLU A 545 1.80 36.74 30.62
N GLY A 546 0.47 36.82 30.52
CA GLY A 546 -0.39 35.63 30.35
C GLY A 546 -0.08 34.80 29.09
N TYR A 547 0.40 35.43 28.01
CA TYR A 547 0.82 34.71 26.81
C TYR A 547 2.13 33.96 27.04
N ILE A 548 3.09 34.56 27.75
CA ILE A 548 4.36 33.92 28.10
C ILE A 548 4.13 32.73 29.03
N ILE A 549 3.32 32.92 30.08
CA ILE A 549 2.95 31.86 31.03
C ILE A 549 2.28 30.68 30.29
N SER A 550 1.36 30.96 29.37
CA SER A 550 0.71 29.93 28.55
C SER A 550 1.72 29.11 27.74
N GLN A 551 2.71 29.76 27.10
CA GLN A 551 3.74 29.06 26.35
C GLN A 551 4.67 28.24 27.28
N LEU A 552 5.10 28.80 28.41
CA LEU A 552 5.94 28.08 29.38
C LEU A 552 5.24 26.84 29.94
N ASN A 553 3.95 26.96 30.31
CA ASN A 553 3.16 25.84 30.81
C ASN A 553 2.99 24.72 29.78
N TRP A 554 2.76 25.08 28.51
CA TRP A 554 2.73 24.09 27.43
C TRP A 554 4.05 23.32 27.33
N HIS A 555 5.19 24.02 27.41
CA HIS A 555 6.52 23.39 27.39
C HIS A 555 6.85 22.58 28.66
N ARG A 556 6.28 22.91 29.83
CA ARG A 556 6.38 22.11 31.07
C ARG A 556 5.63 20.78 30.96
N GLN A 557 4.42 20.79 30.37
CA GLN A 557 3.57 19.60 30.26
C GLN A 557 4.05 18.60 29.20
N HIS A 558 4.62 19.08 28.09
CA HIS A 558 5.05 18.21 27.00
C HIS A 558 6.50 17.75 27.21
N LYS A 559 6.74 16.46 27.46
CA LYS A 559 8.10 15.93 27.66
C LYS A 559 8.92 15.83 26.36
N GLU A 560 8.27 15.89 25.20
CA GLU A 560 8.94 15.83 23.89
C GLU A 560 9.79 17.09 23.62
N LYS A 561 10.99 16.88 23.07
CA LYS A 561 11.91 17.95 22.68
C LYS A 561 11.75 18.25 21.19
N ILE A 562 11.19 19.41 20.89
CA ILE A 562 11.00 19.88 19.51
C ILE A 562 12.15 20.81 19.14
N LEU A 563 12.78 20.56 17.99
CA LEU A 563 13.84 21.43 17.47
C LEU A 563 13.25 22.77 16.99
N PRO A 564 13.95 23.89 17.19
CA PRO A 564 13.57 25.16 16.58
C PRO A 564 13.67 25.07 15.05
N PRO A 565 12.97 25.94 14.30
CA PRO A 565 13.08 26.04 12.84
C PRO A 565 14.53 26.23 12.37
N ASN A 566 14.82 25.80 11.14
CA ASN A 566 16.13 26.03 10.53
C ASN A 566 16.35 27.52 10.23
N CYS A 567 17.59 27.99 10.38
CA CYS A 567 17.98 29.38 10.15
C CYS A 567 17.71 29.86 8.72
N THR A 568 17.61 28.93 7.75
CA THR A 568 17.29 29.22 6.35
C THR A 568 15.80 29.44 6.11
N ASN A 569 14.93 29.27 7.11
CA ASN A 569 13.49 29.46 6.96
C ASN A 569 13.16 30.97 7.00
N PRO A 570 12.74 31.59 5.88
CA PRO A 570 12.57 33.04 5.79
C PRO A 570 11.56 33.56 6.82
N ALA A 571 10.44 32.84 6.99
CA ALA A 571 9.32 33.22 7.87
C ALA A 571 9.68 33.32 9.37
N TYR A 572 10.78 32.68 9.78
CA TYR A 572 11.22 32.60 11.18
C TYR A 572 12.53 33.33 11.47
N TYR A 573 13.30 33.75 10.45
CA TYR A 573 14.59 34.41 10.66
C TYR A 573 14.74 35.65 9.77
N ALA A 574 14.73 35.49 8.45
CA ALA A 574 14.91 36.61 7.52
C ALA A 574 13.82 37.68 7.69
N ASP A 575 12.56 37.27 7.79
CA ASP A 575 11.40 38.14 7.99
C ASP A 575 11.38 38.80 9.38
N LEU A 576 12.23 38.33 10.31
CA LEU A 576 12.42 38.92 11.65
C LEU A 576 13.62 39.86 11.71
N GLY A 577 14.32 40.09 10.60
CA GLY A 577 15.59 40.84 10.59
C GLY A 577 16.75 40.09 11.26
N ILE A 578 16.61 38.78 11.52
CA ILE A 578 17.64 37.95 12.15
C ILE A 578 18.41 37.24 11.03
N LYS A 579 19.59 37.78 10.66
CA LYS A 579 20.50 37.16 9.68
C LYS A 579 21.81 36.74 10.36
N CYS A 580 22.14 35.45 10.30
CA CYS A 580 23.48 34.99 10.65
C CYS A 580 24.49 35.38 9.55
N PRO A 581 25.77 35.57 9.91
CA PRO A 581 26.85 35.62 8.92
C PRO A 581 26.83 34.37 8.01
N GLU A 582 27.08 34.56 6.72
CA GLU A 582 26.91 33.51 5.69
C GLU A 582 27.85 32.31 5.92
N GLU A 583 29.02 32.55 6.52
CA GLU A 583 30.01 31.53 6.90
C GLU A 583 29.52 30.55 7.99
N ILE A 584 28.51 30.95 8.79
CA ILE A 584 28.00 30.19 9.91
C ILE A 584 26.75 29.38 9.51
N CYS A 585 25.80 30.02 8.83
CA CYS A 585 24.55 29.38 8.41
C CYS A 585 24.71 28.42 7.22
N SER A 586 25.75 28.60 6.40
CA SER A 586 26.09 27.65 5.32
C SER A 586 26.50 26.28 5.87
N LYS A 587 27.17 26.25 7.03
CA LYS A 587 27.73 25.02 7.62
C LYS A 587 26.82 24.34 8.66
N CYS A 588 25.87 25.06 9.27
CA CYS A 588 24.94 24.52 10.28
C CYS A 588 23.50 25.05 10.07
N LYS A 589 22.61 24.22 9.50
CA LYS A 589 21.23 24.62 9.15
C LYS A 589 20.31 24.93 10.34
N ASN A 590 20.57 24.35 11.51
CA ASN A 590 19.75 24.50 12.72
C ASN A 590 20.55 25.17 13.85
N PRO A 591 19.97 26.13 14.60
CA PRO A 591 20.70 26.84 15.65
C PRO A 591 21.21 25.91 16.77
N VAL A 592 20.50 24.82 17.09
CA VAL A 592 20.93 23.88 18.14
C VAL A 592 22.20 23.13 17.70
N ASN A 593 22.28 22.74 16.42
CA ASN A 593 23.46 22.08 15.85
C ASN A 593 24.71 22.96 15.92
N PHE A 594 24.56 24.29 15.79
CA PHE A 594 25.69 25.22 15.93
C PHE A 594 26.28 25.15 17.34
N SER A 595 25.44 25.29 18.37
CA SER A 595 25.88 25.25 19.77
C SER A 595 26.56 23.92 20.12
N LEU A 596 26.01 22.80 19.66
CA LEU A 596 26.60 21.46 19.88
C LEU A 596 27.94 21.28 19.14
N ARG A 597 28.05 21.79 17.91
CA ARG A 597 29.30 21.72 17.14
C ARG A 597 30.40 22.56 17.78
N LYS A 598 30.09 23.79 18.21
CA LYS A 598 31.04 24.67 18.91
C LYS A 598 31.56 24.01 20.20
N LEU A 599 30.69 23.36 20.97
CA LEU A 599 31.09 22.57 22.14
C LEU A 599 32.00 21.39 21.81
N ARG A 600 31.70 20.63 20.73
CA ARG A 600 32.54 19.50 20.29
C ARG A 600 33.94 19.97 19.87
N MET A 601 34.04 21.10 19.17
CA MET A 601 35.33 21.66 18.76
C MET A 601 36.16 22.12 19.96
N LEU A 602 35.55 22.74 20.97
CA LEU A 602 36.22 23.13 22.21
C LEU A 602 36.70 21.92 23.04
N LYS A 603 35.91 20.84 23.09
CA LYS A 603 36.33 19.57 23.73
C LYS A 603 37.50 18.90 23.00
N GLN A 604 37.60 19.04 21.67
CA GLN A 604 38.72 18.50 20.89
C GLN A 604 40.01 19.33 21.04
N GLN A 605 39.91 20.65 21.20
CA GLN A 605 41.07 21.54 21.43
C GLN A 605 41.69 21.37 22.82
N LYS A 606 40.93 20.92 23.83
CA LYS A 606 41.44 20.67 25.19
C LYS A 606 42.11 19.31 25.40
N LYS A 607 42.14 18.40 24.41
CA LYS A 607 42.87 17.14 24.54
C LYS A 607 44.37 17.37 24.26
N PRO A 608 45.29 17.02 25.19
CA PRO A 608 46.72 17.16 24.94
C PRO A 608 47.12 16.32 23.73
N ARG A 609 47.82 16.92 22.75
CA ARG A 609 48.38 16.20 21.60
C ARG A 609 49.39 15.17 22.12
N ARG A 610 49.08 13.87 21.98
CA ARG A 610 50.06 12.78 22.19
C ARG A 610 51.23 13.02 21.24
N LYS A 611 52.44 13.22 21.79
CA LYS A 611 53.70 13.22 21.03
C LYS A 611 53.85 11.85 20.37
N THR A 612 53.85 11.81 19.05
CA THR A 612 54.20 10.64 18.24
C THR A 612 55.68 10.33 18.47
N ARG A 613 55.99 9.20 19.10
CA ARG A 613 57.34 8.63 19.09
C ARG A 613 57.61 8.10 17.69
N ILE A 614 58.58 8.69 17.02
CA ILE A 614 59.22 8.13 15.82
C ILE A 614 60.06 6.95 16.31
N SER A 615 59.73 5.73 15.88
CA SER A 615 60.59 4.56 16.06
C SER A 615 61.47 4.42 14.83
N ASN A 616 62.73 4.85 14.95
CA ASN A 616 63.80 4.33 14.11
C ASN A 616 64.16 2.92 14.60
N LYS A 617 63.94 1.92 13.75
CA LYS A 617 64.86 0.82 13.46
C LYS A 617 64.33 0.00 12.31
#